data_AF-A0A6A6C868-F1
#
_entry.id   AF-A0A6A6C868-F1
#
_cell.length_a   1.000
_cell.length_b   1.000
_cell.length_c   1.000
_cell.angle_alpha   90.00
_cell.angle_beta   90.00
_cell.angle_gamma   90.00
#
_symmetry.space_group_name_H-M   'P 1'
#
loop_
_entity.id
_entity.type
_entity.pdbx_description
1 polymer ?
#
loop_
_entity_poly.entity_id
_entity_poly.type
_entity_poly.pdbx_seq_one_letter_code
_entity_poly.pdbx_strand_id
1 'polypeptide(L)'
;MAFRRDRDDVVNGGSAFHDAGRGLLRMAGGWGNVSGPGIFMIRTITTGTLNAVTFGIVGGFVGNLIFGVASLPFLFASCFGFVFGAVGFYNDSVRRSLISLERYPRLLQLHLDENYPWHGFQNYTQQQLRRDFFQRSWILRGMLVCSWLTAQPALDQINEQREQQVVEDRVQPPTSTSESDFAHKEAISKQHP
;
A
#
# COMPACT_ATOMS: atom_id res chain seq x y z
N MET A 1 -2.76 -17.24 29.89
CA MET A 1 -1.59 -16.79 29.09
C MET A 1 -2.13 -16.04 27.87
N ALA A 2 -2.09 -14.70 27.93
CA ALA A 2 -2.63 -13.80 26.92
C ALA A 2 -1.48 -13.06 26.26
N PHE A 3 -1.18 -13.39 24.99
CA PHE A 3 -0.13 -12.76 24.18
C PHE A 3 -0.57 -12.76 22.70
N ARG A 4 -1.68 -12.05 22.40
CA ARG A 4 -2.17 -11.88 21.02
C ARG A 4 -3.13 -10.68 20.91
N ARG A 5 -2.69 -9.48 21.30
CA ARG A 5 -3.50 -8.25 21.14
C ARG A 5 -2.73 -7.02 20.64
N ASP A 6 -1.39 -7.04 20.68
CA ASP A 6 -0.57 -5.84 20.38
C ASP A 6 -0.33 -5.55 18.88
N ARG A 7 -0.59 -6.52 17.99
CA ARG A 7 -0.24 -6.38 16.56
C ARG A 7 -1.28 -5.60 15.76
N ASP A 8 -2.52 -5.58 16.22
CA ASP A 8 -3.62 -4.94 15.51
C ASP A 8 -3.67 -3.43 15.82
N ASP A 9 -3.21 -3.00 17.00
CA ASP A 9 -3.24 -1.59 17.42
C ASP A 9 -2.22 -0.72 16.67
N VAL A 10 -1.05 -1.26 16.30
CA VAL A 10 -0.04 -0.53 15.52
C VAL A 10 -0.48 -0.33 14.05
N VAL A 11 -1.24 -1.29 13.51
CA VAL A 11 -1.82 -1.19 12.15
C VAL A 11 -3.03 -0.24 12.16
N ASN A 12 -3.82 -0.25 13.24
CA ASN A 12 -5.01 0.59 13.39
C ASN A 12 -4.70 2.06 13.79
N GLY A 13 -3.54 2.33 14.39
CA GLY A 13 -3.05 3.70 14.58
C GLY A 13 -2.80 4.40 13.23
N GLY A 14 -2.28 3.67 12.24
CA GLY A 14 -2.01 4.20 10.91
C GLY A 14 -3.26 4.60 10.12
N SER A 15 -4.38 3.89 10.31
CA SER A 15 -5.68 4.22 9.70
C SER A 15 -6.33 5.43 10.37
N ALA A 16 -6.31 5.51 11.70
CA ALA A 16 -6.90 6.64 12.45
C ALA A 16 -6.24 7.99 12.10
N PHE A 17 -4.91 8.03 11.97
CA PHE A 17 -4.20 9.25 11.55
C PHE A 17 -4.39 9.56 10.05
N HIS A 18 -4.59 8.54 9.22
CA HIS A 18 -4.88 8.72 7.80
C HIS A 18 -6.28 9.30 7.57
N ASP A 19 -7.26 8.89 8.36
CA ASP A 19 -8.62 9.45 8.35
C ASP A 19 -8.66 10.85 8.96
N ALA A 20 -7.90 11.09 10.03
CA ALA A 20 -7.71 12.42 10.59
C ALA A 20 -7.02 13.38 9.61
N GLY A 21 -6.01 12.91 8.86
CA GLY A 21 -5.33 13.70 7.82
C GLY A 21 -6.22 14.01 6.62
N ARG A 22 -7.07 13.07 6.19
CA ARG A 22 -8.11 13.31 5.17
C ARG A 22 -9.16 14.32 5.65
N GLY A 23 -9.57 14.22 6.92
CA GLY A 23 -10.46 15.18 7.56
C GLY A 23 -9.85 16.57 7.66
N LEU A 24 -8.58 16.66 8.04
CA LEU A 24 -7.83 17.91 8.13
C LEU A 24 -7.64 18.57 6.76
N LEU A 25 -7.31 17.82 5.71
CA LEU A 25 -7.18 18.36 4.34
C LEU A 25 -8.51 18.85 3.76
N ARG A 26 -9.62 18.18 4.09
CA ARG A 26 -10.96 18.64 3.73
C ARG A 26 -11.35 19.91 4.50
N MET A 27 -10.93 20.02 5.76
CA MET A 27 -11.31 21.12 6.67
C MET A 27 -10.39 22.34 6.55
N ALA A 28 -9.12 22.18 6.15
CA ALA A 28 -8.13 23.25 6.10
C ALA A 28 -8.02 23.97 4.75
N GLY A 29 -8.67 23.51 3.67
CA GLY A 29 -8.44 24.15 2.36
C GLY A 29 -9.41 23.88 1.22
N GLY A 30 -10.60 23.30 1.44
CA GLY A 30 -11.57 23.14 0.35
C GLY A 30 -11.08 22.29 -0.83
N TRP A 31 -10.06 21.46 -0.64
CA TRP A 31 -9.59 20.49 -1.63
C TRP A 31 -10.58 19.33 -1.71
N GLY A 32 -11.61 19.50 -2.55
CA GLY A 32 -12.71 18.55 -2.75
C GLY A 32 -12.33 17.21 -3.39
N ASN A 33 -11.08 17.03 -3.83
CA ASN A 33 -10.56 15.74 -4.31
C ASN A 33 -9.17 15.51 -3.71
N VAL A 34 -8.97 14.40 -3.00
CA VAL A 34 -7.72 14.12 -2.29
C VAL A 34 -6.67 13.70 -3.32
N SER A 35 -5.91 14.67 -3.83
CA SER A 35 -4.91 14.42 -4.85
C SER A 35 -3.79 13.52 -4.31
N GLY A 36 -3.26 12.63 -5.15
CA GLY A 36 -2.18 11.70 -4.80
C GLY A 36 -0.99 12.34 -4.05
N PRO A 37 -0.57 13.58 -4.41
CA PRO A 37 0.48 14.30 -3.68
C PRO A 37 0.16 14.59 -2.20
N GLY A 38 -1.08 14.98 -1.87
CA GLY A 38 -1.46 15.29 -0.49
C GLY A 38 -1.42 14.06 0.43
N ILE A 39 -1.88 12.92 -0.09
CA ILE A 39 -1.82 11.63 0.62
C ILE A 39 -0.36 11.22 0.84
N PHE A 40 0.51 11.42 -0.17
CA PHE A 40 1.93 11.13 -0.05
C PHE A 40 2.59 11.96 1.06
N MET A 41 2.30 13.27 1.11
CA MET A 41 2.87 14.17 2.11
C MET A 41 2.50 13.76 3.54
N ILE A 42 1.22 13.48 3.80
CA ILE A 42 0.76 13.08 5.14
C ILE A 42 1.44 11.79 5.57
N ARG A 43 1.41 10.75 4.73
CA ARG A 43 1.99 9.45 5.10
C ARG A 43 3.49 9.55 5.34
N THR A 44 4.20 10.32 4.53
CA THR A 44 5.64 10.56 4.70
C THR A 44 5.94 11.27 6.02
N ILE A 45 5.17 12.30 6.37
CA ILE A 45 5.33 13.03 7.63
C ILE A 45 5.05 12.12 8.82
N THR A 46 3.97 11.34 8.79
CA THR A 46 3.60 10.43 9.89
C THR A 46 4.68 9.36 10.08
N THR A 47 5.09 8.67 9.02
CA THR A 47 6.13 7.64 9.11
C THR A 47 7.49 8.21 9.52
N GLY A 48 7.85 9.37 8.97
CA GLY A 48 9.07 10.09 9.37
C GLY A 48 9.05 10.47 10.85
N THR A 49 7.94 11.00 11.36
CA THR A 49 7.81 11.43 12.76
C THR A 49 7.89 10.27 13.74
N LEU A 50 7.22 9.15 13.43
CA LEU A 50 7.29 7.94 14.26
C LEU A 50 8.73 7.44 14.38
N ASN A 51 9.45 7.35 13.27
CA ASN A 51 10.85 6.94 13.28
C ASN A 51 11.75 7.98 13.97
N ALA A 52 11.49 9.27 13.79
CA ALA A 52 12.22 10.33 14.48
C ALA A 52 12.09 10.20 16.00
N VAL A 53 10.88 9.93 16.51
CA VAL A 53 10.66 9.72 17.95
C VAL A 53 11.38 8.47 18.45
N THR A 54 11.29 7.35 17.73
CA THR A 54 11.96 6.10 18.15
C THR A 54 13.47 6.26 18.18
N PHE A 55 14.08 6.79 17.11
CA PHE A 55 15.53 7.02 17.07
C PHE A 55 15.96 8.11 18.05
N GLY A 56 15.14 9.15 18.24
CA GLY A 56 15.37 10.22 19.20
C GLY A 56 15.46 9.69 20.63
N ILE A 57 14.49 8.89 21.06
CA ILE A 57 14.48 8.29 22.41
C ILE A 57 15.72 7.43 22.63
N VAL A 58 16.06 6.58 21.65
CA VAL A 58 17.26 5.72 21.72
C VAL A 58 18.53 6.55 21.76
N GLY A 59 18.66 7.55 20.87
CA GLY A 59 19.82 8.43 20.79
C GLY A 59 20.00 9.30 22.03
N GLY A 60 18.91 9.83 22.58
CA GLY A 60 18.91 10.58 23.83
C GLY A 60 19.35 9.73 25.02
N PHE A 61 18.89 8.47 25.09
CA PHE A 61 19.27 7.54 26.15
C PHE A 61 20.77 7.19 26.10
N VAL A 62 21.27 6.81 24.93
CA VAL A 62 22.71 6.52 24.71
C VAL A 62 23.56 7.77 24.96
N GLY A 63 23.08 8.92 24.49
CA GLY A 63 23.73 10.20 24.67
C GLY A 63 23.89 10.63 26.12
N ASN A 64 22.85 10.43 26.92
CA ASN A 64 22.88 10.69 28.35
C ASN A 64 23.88 9.79 29.08
N LEU A 65 23.98 8.51 28.69
CA LEU A 65 24.89 7.55 29.32
C LEU A 65 26.37 7.86 29.03
N ILE A 66 26.70 8.35 27.83
CA ILE A 66 28.09 8.57 27.41
C ILE A 66 28.57 9.97 27.76
N PHE A 67 27.76 10.99 27.46
CA PHE A 67 28.16 12.40 27.52
C PHE A 67 27.52 13.18 28.67
N GLY A 68 26.56 12.59 29.39
CA GLY A 68 25.77 13.29 30.42
C GLY A 68 24.82 14.36 29.86
N VAL A 69 24.72 14.49 28.53
CA VAL A 69 23.88 15.47 27.84
C VAL A 69 22.98 14.74 26.86
N ALA A 70 21.67 14.71 27.15
CA ALA A 70 20.69 13.99 26.33
C ALA A 70 20.22 14.77 25.08
N SER A 71 20.29 16.10 25.10
CA SER A 71 19.59 16.96 24.13
C SER A 71 20.19 16.96 22.73
N LEU A 72 21.52 17.12 22.61
CA LEU A 72 22.23 17.07 21.33
C LEU A 72 22.10 15.69 20.62
N PRO A 73 22.41 14.56 21.27
CA PRO A 73 22.27 13.25 20.64
C PRO A 73 20.82 12.87 20.34
N PHE A 74 19.85 13.32 21.16
CA PHE A 74 18.43 13.22 20.82
C PHE A 74 18.11 13.95 19.51
N LEU A 75 18.57 15.20 19.36
CA LEU A 75 18.30 16.00 18.16
C LEU A 75 18.88 15.35 16.90
N PHE A 76 20.16 14.97 16.93
CA PHE A 76 20.78 14.33 15.78
C PHE A 76 20.09 13.01 15.43
N ALA A 77 19.87 12.14 16.41
CA ALA A 77 19.23 10.85 16.17
C ALA A 77 17.79 11.00 15.65
N SER A 78 17.04 12.00 16.13
CA SER A 78 15.69 12.29 15.65
C SER A 78 15.69 12.75 14.19
N CYS A 79 16.61 13.63 13.80
CA CYS A 79 16.75 14.07 12.42
C CYS A 79 17.13 12.92 11.49
N PHE A 80 18.08 12.08 11.89
CA PHE A 80 18.44 10.88 11.12
C PHE A 80 17.27 9.90 11.02
N GLY A 81 16.54 9.65 12.12
CA GLY A 81 15.36 8.81 12.14
C GLY A 81 14.26 9.32 11.21
N PHE A 82 14.01 10.63 11.18
CA PHE A 82 13.06 11.25 10.27
C PHE A 82 13.42 11.02 8.81
N VAL A 83 14.66 11.37 8.43
CA VAL A 83 15.14 11.24 7.05
C VAL A 83 15.13 9.78 6.62
N PHE A 84 15.61 8.87 7.47
CA PHE A 84 15.61 7.44 7.18
C PHE A 84 14.20 6.89 7.02
N GLY A 85 13.25 7.33 7.86
CA GLY A 85 11.84 6.97 7.73
C GLY A 85 11.20 7.49 6.44
N ALA A 86 11.44 8.76 6.10
CA ALA A 86 10.91 9.35 4.87
C ALA A 86 11.48 8.67 3.61
N VAL A 87 12.80 8.41 3.58
CA VAL A 87 13.46 7.71 2.47
C VAL A 87 13.00 6.26 2.37
N GLY A 88 12.88 5.56 3.50
CA GLY A 88 12.38 4.19 3.55
C GLY A 88 10.95 4.09 3.02
N PHE A 89 10.06 4.99 3.47
CA PHE A 89 8.69 5.07 2.99
C PHE A 89 8.62 5.37 1.48
N TYR A 90 9.43 6.32 0.98
CA TYR A 90 9.48 6.63 -0.44
C TYR A 90 9.92 5.42 -1.27
N ASN A 91 11.01 4.75 -0.88
CA ASN A 91 11.53 3.59 -1.61
C ASN A 91 10.53 2.42 -1.63
N ASP A 92 9.86 2.16 -0.50
CA ASP A 92 8.80 1.16 -0.41
C ASP A 92 7.60 1.54 -1.30
N SER A 93 7.19 2.81 -1.27
CA SER A 93 6.10 3.32 -2.12
C SER A 93 6.42 3.19 -3.61
N VAL A 94 7.66 3.49 -4.02
CA VAL A 94 8.14 3.29 -5.40
C VAL A 94 8.10 1.82 -5.78
N ARG A 95 8.57 0.92 -4.90
CA ARG A 95 8.57 -0.51 -5.17
C ARG A 95 7.15 -1.04 -5.35
N ARG A 96 6.23 -0.66 -4.46
CA ARG A 96 4.83 -1.09 -4.51
C ARG A 96 4.09 -0.52 -5.71
N SER A 97 4.32 0.75 -6.06
CA SER A 97 3.68 1.36 -7.23
C SER A 97 4.13 0.71 -8.54
N LEU A 98 5.40 0.33 -8.66
CA LEU A 98 5.91 -0.41 -9.81
C LEU A 98 5.32 -1.82 -9.93
N ILE A 99 5.19 -2.55 -8.81
CA ILE A 99 4.55 -3.87 -8.79
C ILE A 99 3.08 -3.76 -9.18
N SER A 100 2.36 -2.75 -8.65
CA SER A 100 0.97 -2.50 -9.01
C SER A 100 0.82 -2.09 -10.48
N LEU A 101 1.77 -1.34 -11.04
CA LEU A 101 1.80 -0.99 -12.46
C LEU A 101 1.90 -2.23 -13.36
N GLU A 102 2.75 -3.20 -13.00
CA GLU A 102 2.85 -4.46 -13.76
C GLU A 102 1.56 -5.29 -13.70
N ARG A 103 0.86 -5.26 -12.55
CA ARG A 103 -0.35 -6.06 -12.33
C ARG A 103 -1.60 -5.44 -12.94
N TYR A 104 -1.74 -4.11 -12.85
CA TYR A 104 -2.93 -3.36 -13.27
C TYR A 104 -2.57 -2.08 -14.05
N PRO A 105 -1.94 -2.19 -15.24
CA PRO A 105 -1.38 -1.04 -15.95
C PRO A 105 -2.45 -0.03 -16.39
N ARG A 106 -3.62 -0.51 -16.85
CA ARG A 106 -4.73 0.37 -17.30
C ARG A 106 -5.38 1.13 -16.14
N LEU A 107 -5.49 0.52 -14.96
CA LEU A 107 -6.06 1.17 -13.78
C LEU A 107 -5.16 2.30 -13.29
N LEU A 108 -3.84 2.07 -13.25
CA LEU A 108 -2.89 3.12 -12.91
C LEU A 108 -2.81 4.20 -13.98
N GLN A 109 -2.96 3.86 -15.27
CA GLN A 109 -3.00 4.83 -16.35
C GLN A 109 -4.16 5.83 -16.17
N LEU A 110 -5.35 5.35 -15.79
CA LEU A 110 -6.50 6.20 -15.52
C LEU A 110 -6.23 7.19 -14.38
N HIS A 111 -5.65 6.72 -13.27
CA HIS A 111 -5.32 7.59 -12.14
C HIS A 111 -4.12 8.52 -12.42
N LEU A 112 -3.21 8.12 -13.32
CA LEU A 112 -2.14 9.00 -13.81
C LEU A 112 -2.71 10.14 -14.63
N ASP A 113 -3.66 9.85 -15.51
CA ASP A 113 -4.32 10.86 -16.35
C ASP A 113 -5.17 11.82 -15.51
N GLU A 114 -5.91 11.30 -14.52
CA GLU A 114 -6.72 12.13 -13.59
C GLU A 114 -5.86 13.06 -12.73
N ASN A 115 -4.72 12.58 -12.20
CA ASN A 115 -3.83 13.41 -11.38
C ASN A 115 -2.96 14.39 -12.22
N TYR A 116 -2.68 14.06 -13.48
CA TYR A 116 -1.73 14.79 -14.34
C TYR A 116 -2.25 14.95 -15.78
N PRO A 117 -3.40 15.63 -15.99
CA PRO A 117 -4.03 15.73 -17.31
C PRO A 117 -3.15 16.43 -18.36
N TRP A 118 -2.22 17.29 -17.92
CA TRP A 118 -1.28 18.00 -18.80
C TRP A 118 -0.20 17.11 -19.43
N HIS A 119 0.02 15.90 -18.91
CA HIS A 119 1.08 15.01 -19.40
C HIS A 119 0.60 14.02 -20.47
N GLY A 120 -0.72 13.86 -20.64
CA GLY A 120 -1.32 13.06 -21.72
C GLY A 120 -1.06 11.55 -21.60
N PHE A 121 -1.17 10.98 -20.39
CA PHE A 121 -0.91 9.56 -20.14
C PHE A 121 -1.89 8.63 -20.86
N GLN A 122 -3.06 9.11 -21.28
CA GLN A 122 -4.00 8.38 -22.15
C GLN A 122 -3.38 7.87 -23.47
N ASN A 123 -2.37 8.55 -24.02
CA ASN A 123 -1.74 8.18 -25.29
C ASN A 123 -0.63 7.13 -25.15
N TYR A 124 -0.34 6.68 -23.93
CA TYR A 124 0.78 5.78 -23.67
C TYR A 124 0.42 4.35 -24.09
N THR A 125 1.34 3.72 -24.83
CA THR A 125 1.20 2.32 -25.25
C THR A 125 1.54 1.38 -24.07
N GLN A 126 1.05 0.14 -24.07
CA GLN A 126 1.37 -0.84 -23.02
C GLN A 126 2.87 -1.07 -22.80
N GLN A 127 3.69 -0.88 -23.84
CA GLN A 127 5.16 -0.97 -23.71
C GLN A 127 5.76 0.20 -22.91
N GLN A 128 5.13 1.37 -22.93
CA GLN A 128 5.52 2.56 -22.15
C GLN A 128 4.97 2.50 -20.72
N LEU A 129 3.87 1.77 -20.49
CA LEU A 129 3.32 1.45 -19.16
C LEU A 129 4.04 0.27 -18.48
N ARG A 130 5.36 0.21 -18.63
CA ARG A 130 6.22 -0.80 -17.98
C ARG A 130 7.09 -0.16 -16.90
N ARG A 131 7.47 -0.99 -15.92
CA ARG A 131 8.41 -0.61 -14.87
C ARG A 131 9.68 0.05 -15.39
N ASP A 132 10.25 -0.44 -16.49
CA ASP A 132 11.55 -0.01 -17.02
C ASP A 132 11.49 1.44 -17.53
N PHE A 133 10.34 1.87 -18.06
CA PHE A 133 10.13 3.23 -18.55
C PHE A 133 10.04 4.22 -17.38
N PHE A 134 9.18 3.92 -16.41
CA PHE A 134 9.00 4.75 -15.22
C PHE A 134 10.27 4.80 -14.36
N GLN A 135 11.08 3.74 -14.36
CA GLN A 135 12.33 3.74 -13.62
C GLN A 135 13.41 4.66 -14.18
N ARG A 136 13.34 5.09 -15.45
CA ARG A 136 14.38 5.96 -16.04
C ARG A 136 14.33 7.41 -15.53
N SER A 137 13.18 7.87 -15.04
CA SER A 137 13.00 9.25 -14.59
C SER A 137 12.43 9.31 -13.19
N TRP A 138 13.10 10.06 -12.31
CA TRP A 138 12.62 10.29 -10.94
C TRP A 138 11.30 11.06 -10.90
N ILE A 139 11.04 11.90 -11.91
CA ILE A 139 9.78 12.64 -12.06
C ILE A 139 8.63 11.67 -12.33
N LEU A 140 8.82 10.76 -13.30
CA LEU A 140 7.83 9.72 -13.61
C LEU A 140 7.61 8.77 -12.43
N ARG A 141 8.67 8.41 -11.69
CA ARG A 141 8.54 7.64 -10.44
C ARG A 141 7.68 8.38 -9.41
N GLY A 142 7.91 9.68 -9.22
CA GLY A 142 7.12 10.50 -8.30
C GLY A 142 5.66 10.58 -8.69
N MET A 143 5.38 10.83 -9.97
CA MET A 143 4.01 10.85 -10.52
C MET A 143 3.32 9.50 -10.32
N LEU A 144 4.03 8.40 -10.59
CA LEU A 144 3.53 7.04 -10.41
C LEU A 144 3.19 6.72 -8.96
N VAL A 145 4.04 7.15 -8.01
CA VAL A 145 3.77 6.98 -6.57
C VAL A 145 2.51 7.74 -6.17
N CYS A 146 2.35 8.97 -6.64
CA CYS A 146 1.16 9.78 -6.34
C CYS A 146 -0.11 9.14 -6.92
N SER A 147 -0.09 8.76 -8.20
CA SER A 147 -1.25 8.11 -8.83
C SER A 147 -1.58 6.76 -8.20
N TRP A 148 -0.55 6.01 -7.77
CA TRP A 148 -0.75 4.76 -7.04
C TRP A 148 -1.41 4.98 -5.68
N LEU A 149 -1.04 6.04 -4.95
CA LEU A 149 -1.67 6.39 -3.68
C LEU A 149 -3.15 6.77 -3.85
N THR A 150 -3.50 7.50 -4.92
CA THR A 150 -4.90 7.76 -5.27
C THR A 150 -5.64 6.49 -5.66
N ALA A 151 -4.97 5.55 -6.34
CA ALA A 151 -5.56 4.29 -6.78
C ALA A 151 -5.71 3.24 -5.67
N GLN A 152 -5.16 3.44 -4.46
CA GLN A 152 -5.21 2.45 -3.39
C GLN A 152 -6.62 1.96 -3.06
N PRO A 153 -7.65 2.82 -2.88
CA PRO A 153 -9.00 2.35 -2.59
C PRO A 153 -9.58 1.43 -3.68
N ALA A 154 -9.28 1.73 -4.95
CA ALA A 154 -9.72 0.91 -6.08
C ALA A 154 -8.96 -0.43 -6.13
N LEU A 155 -7.66 -0.41 -5.84
CA LEU A 155 -6.84 -1.62 -5.76
C LEU A 155 -7.28 -2.54 -4.62
N ASP A 156 -7.64 -1.97 -3.47
CA ASP A 156 -8.11 -2.70 -2.30
C ASP A 156 -9.45 -3.39 -2.58
N GLN A 157 -10.40 -2.70 -3.22
CA GLN A 157 -11.68 -3.31 -3.65
C GLN A 157 -11.48 -4.49 -4.62
N ILE A 158 -10.57 -4.36 -5.59
CA ILE A 158 -10.28 -5.46 -6.53
C ILE A 158 -9.68 -6.66 -5.80
N ASN A 159 -8.80 -6.41 -4.82
CA ASN A 159 -8.18 -7.48 -4.06
C ASN A 159 -9.19 -8.16 -3.12
N GLU A 160 -10.07 -7.39 -2.48
CA GLU A 160 -11.14 -7.91 -1.62
C GLU A 160 -12.13 -8.79 -2.41
N GLN A 161 -12.54 -8.36 -3.60
CA GLN A 161 -13.38 -9.18 -4.50
C GLN A 161 -12.69 -10.48 -4.90
N ARG A 162 -11.39 -10.45 -5.19
CA ARG A 162 -10.62 -11.66 -5.48
C ARG A 162 -10.50 -12.57 -4.28
N GLU A 163 -10.30 -12.01 -3.09
CA GLU A 163 -10.23 -12.79 -1.85
C GLU A 163 -11.55 -13.49 -1.56
N GLN A 164 -12.68 -12.79 -1.74
CA GLN A 164 -14.03 -13.37 -1.62
C GLN A 164 -14.23 -14.53 -2.59
N GLN A 165 -13.82 -14.39 -3.87
CA GLN A 165 -13.90 -15.47 -4.84
C GLN A 165 -13.08 -16.70 -4.43
N VAL A 166 -11.85 -16.52 -3.92
CA VAL A 166 -11.02 -17.63 -3.45
C VAL A 166 -11.62 -18.29 -2.20
N VAL A 167 -12.25 -17.52 -1.33
CA VAL A 167 -12.95 -18.06 -0.15
C VAL A 167 -14.18 -18.86 -0.58
N GLU A 168 -14.99 -18.35 -1.50
CA GLU A 168 -16.15 -19.07 -2.06
C GLU A 168 -15.74 -20.38 -2.74
N ASP A 169 -14.67 -20.35 -3.56
CA ASP A 169 -14.11 -21.54 -4.21
C ASP A 169 -13.56 -22.58 -3.20
N ARG A 170 -13.10 -22.14 -2.01
CA ARG A 170 -12.64 -23.04 -0.94
C ARG A 170 -13.75 -23.51 -0.02
N VAL A 171 -14.82 -22.73 0.13
CA VAL A 171 -15.99 -23.06 0.96
C VAL A 171 -16.92 -24.02 0.22
N GLN A 172 -16.87 -24.10 -1.10
CA GLN A 172 -17.44 -25.23 -1.84
C GLN A 172 -16.55 -26.48 -1.66
N PRO A 173 -16.93 -27.49 -0.85
CA PRO A 173 -16.28 -28.78 -0.91
C PRO A 173 -16.46 -29.39 -2.30
N PRO A 174 -15.52 -30.24 -2.78
CA PRO A 174 -15.68 -31.00 -4.00
C PRO A 174 -16.76 -32.09 -3.81
N THR A 175 -18.03 -31.71 -3.91
CA THR A 175 -19.18 -32.62 -3.83
C THR A 175 -20.21 -32.34 -4.92
N SER A 176 -19.75 -32.16 -6.16
CA SER A 176 -20.66 -32.21 -7.32
C SER A 176 -20.09 -32.92 -8.55
N THR A 177 -18.85 -33.41 -8.50
CA THR A 177 -18.24 -34.13 -9.64
C THR A 177 -17.96 -35.60 -9.36
N SER A 178 -18.05 -36.07 -8.12
CA SER A 178 -17.85 -37.50 -7.80
C SER A 178 -19.13 -38.32 -7.75
N GLU A 179 -20.32 -37.71 -7.60
CA GLU A 179 -21.58 -38.47 -7.52
C GLU A 179 -22.23 -38.74 -8.89
N SER A 180 -22.04 -37.84 -9.86
CA SER A 180 -22.54 -38.03 -11.23
C SER A 180 -21.71 -39.04 -12.04
N ASP A 181 -20.39 -39.10 -11.82
CA ASP A 181 -19.51 -40.08 -12.47
C ASP A 181 -19.65 -41.50 -11.90
N PHE A 182 -19.99 -41.64 -10.61
CA PHE A 182 -20.32 -42.94 -10.02
C PHE A 182 -21.71 -43.42 -10.46
N ALA A 183 -22.71 -42.53 -10.53
CA ALA A 183 -24.05 -42.88 -11.01
C ALA A 183 -24.05 -43.29 -12.50
N HIS A 184 -23.20 -42.68 -13.33
CA HIS A 184 -23.08 -43.06 -14.73
C HIS A 184 -22.35 -44.41 -14.91
N LYS A 185 -21.34 -44.72 -14.08
CA LYS A 185 -20.65 -46.02 -14.11
C LYS A 185 -21.48 -47.17 -13.55
N GLU A 186 -22.30 -46.96 -12.52
CA GLU A 186 -23.21 -48.00 -12.01
C GLU A 186 -24.36 -48.32 -12.98
N ALA A 187 -24.85 -47.34 -13.74
CA ALA A 187 -25.87 -47.57 -14.76
C ALA A 187 -25.34 -48.41 -15.93
N ILE A 188 -24.09 -48.19 -16.35
CA ILE A 188 -23.46 -48.92 -17.45
C ILE A 188 -23.09 -50.37 -17.05
N SER A 189 -22.75 -50.62 -15.78
CA SER A 189 -22.41 -51.97 -15.30
C SER A 189 -23.62 -52.90 -15.15
N LYS A 190 -24.86 -52.39 -15.13
CA LYS A 190 -26.09 -53.21 -15.01
C LYS A 190 -26.75 -53.51 -16.36
N GLN A 191 -26.17 -53.07 -17.48
CA GLN A 191 -26.81 -53.13 -18.81
C GLN A 191 -26.13 -54.08 -19.80
N HIS A 192 -25.09 -54.79 -19.39
CA HIS A 192 -24.50 -55.90 -20.17
C HIS A 192 -24.53 -57.20 -19.35
N PRO A 193 -25.51 -58.09 -19.60
CA PRO A 193 -25.48 -59.47 -19.10
C PRO A 193 -24.40 -60.32 -19.79
#